data_AF-A0AAV0QWS4-F1
#
_entry.id   AF-A0AAV0QWS4-F1
#
_cell.length_a   1.000
_cell.length_b   1.000
_cell.length_c   1.000
_cell.angle_alpha   90.00
_cell.angle_beta   90.00
_cell.angle_gamma   90.00
#
_symmetry.space_group_name_H-M   'P 1'
#
loop_
_entity.id
_entity.type
_entity.pdbx_description
1 polymer ?
#
loop_
_entity_poly.entity_id
_entity_poly.type
_entity_poly.pdbx_seq_one_letter_code
_entity_poly.pdbx_strand_id
1 'polypeptide(L)'
;MYPIERFLGVLKDFVKNRNQPEASIAEGNSAKECLIFCSRYLSDNGDTRFTRSSRNHEGFVTGENSADLFPILGRPLGAKKNGKGKLIELNDEVLTQARRYVIINCQDNLSELSAYIDEFHQSQTRKRKGRNWAREKSQAQDIVQWLESRVQNDKHVSMIIKHLASGPNYVAQSFSGYLING
;
A
#
# COMPACT_ATOMS: atom_id res chain seq x y z
N MET A 1 4.67 -31.41 -1.70
CA MET A 1 3.83 -32.25 -0.83
C MET A 1 2.38 -31.87 -1.09
N TYR A 2 1.52 -32.85 -1.35
CA TYR A 2 0.14 -32.64 -1.75
C TYR A 2 -0.74 -32.21 -0.56
N PRO A 3 -1.88 -31.52 -0.80
CA PRO A 3 -2.78 -31.07 0.27
C PRO A 3 -3.22 -32.19 1.22
N ILE A 4 -3.50 -33.37 0.67
CA ILE A 4 -3.95 -34.54 1.46
C ILE A 4 -2.87 -35.05 2.40
N GLU A 5 -1.61 -35.08 1.95
CA GLU A 5 -0.48 -35.55 2.75
C GLU A 5 -0.23 -34.59 3.92
N ARG A 6 -0.37 -33.27 3.68
CA ARG A 6 -0.23 -32.25 4.73
C ARG A 6 -1.31 -32.38 5.79
N PHE A 7 -2.54 -32.64 5.36
CA PHE A 7 -3.67 -32.85 6.27
C PHE A 7 -3.46 -34.10 7.15
N LEU A 8 -3.09 -35.23 6.54
CA LEU A 8 -2.78 -36.46 7.27
C LEU A 8 -1.60 -36.29 8.24
N GLY A 9 -0.60 -35.48 7.87
CA GLY A 9 0.50 -35.11 8.76
C GLY A 9 0.02 -34.40 10.03
N VAL A 10 -0.91 -33.45 9.91
CA VAL A 10 -1.50 -32.77 11.07
C VAL A 10 -2.31 -33.73 11.94
N LEU A 11 -3.12 -34.61 11.36
CA LEU A 11 -3.89 -35.59 12.12
C LEU A 11 -2.98 -36.57 12.88
N LYS A 12 -1.87 -36.97 12.27
CA LYS A 12 -0.87 -37.84 12.91
C LYS A 12 -0.29 -37.22 14.18
N ASP A 13 -0.09 -35.91 14.21
CA ASP A 13 0.42 -35.20 15.39
C ASP A 13 -0.55 -35.25 16.59
N PHE A 14 -1.85 -35.41 16.33
CA PHE A 14 -2.91 -35.54 17.35
C PHE A 14 -3.04 -36.95 17.94
N VAL A 15 -2.46 -37.98 17.32
CA VAL A 15 -2.50 -39.36 17.83
C VAL A 15 -1.51 -39.53 18.99
N LYS A 16 -1.91 -39.10 20.19
CA LYS A 16 -1.19 -39.30 21.46
C LYS A 16 -1.45 -40.68 22.05
N ASN A 17 -2.69 -41.17 21.95
CA ASN A 17 -3.05 -42.53 22.34
C ASN A 17 -3.24 -43.43 21.12
N ARG A 18 -2.32 -44.37 20.90
CA ARG A 18 -2.37 -45.31 19.76
C ARG A 18 -3.43 -46.40 19.92
N ASN A 19 -3.89 -46.67 21.14
CA ASN A 19 -4.93 -47.67 21.38
C ASN A 19 -6.32 -47.15 21.01
N GLN A 20 -6.49 -45.83 20.90
CA GLN A 20 -7.74 -45.16 20.50
C GLN A 20 -7.41 -43.94 19.62
N PRO A 21 -6.95 -44.15 18.38
CA PRO A 21 -6.43 -43.08 17.53
C PRO A 21 -7.52 -42.06 17.14
N GLU A 22 -8.75 -42.52 16.91
CA GLU A 22 -9.88 -41.66 16.55
C GLU A 22 -10.26 -40.70 17.68
N ALA A 23 -10.36 -41.23 18.91
CA ALA A 23 -10.63 -40.43 20.10
C ALA A 23 -9.52 -39.41 20.35
N SER A 24 -8.26 -39.82 20.20
CA SER A 24 -7.11 -38.94 20.36
C SER A 24 -7.08 -37.81 19.33
N ILE A 25 -7.49 -38.08 18.07
CA ILE A 25 -7.62 -37.05 17.03
C ILE A 25 -8.76 -36.10 17.35
N ALA A 26 -9.92 -36.60 17.79
CA ALA A 26 -11.09 -35.80 18.14
C ALA A 26 -10.78 -34.84 19.30
N GLU A 27 -10.08 -35.32 20.33
CA GLU A 27 -9.62 -34.51 21.46
C GLU A 27 -8.63 -33.44 21.01
N GLY A 28 -7.62 -33.81 20.20
CA GLY A 28 -6.63 -32.87 19.67
C GLY A 28 -7.25 -31.77 18.81
N ASN A 29 -8.25 -32.12 17.98
CA ASN A 29 -9.00 -31.14 17.20
C ASN A 29 -9.85 -30.22 18.11
N SER A 30 -10.51 -30.76 19.12
CA SER A 30 -11.31 -29.96 20.07
C SER A 30 -10.43 -28.95 20.80
N ALA A 31 -9.28 -29.39 21.33
CA ALA A 31 -8.32 -28.51 21.99
C ALA A 31 -7.76 -27.43 21.04
N LYS A 32 -7.44 -27.80 19.80
CA LYS A 32 -6.99 -26.85 18.78
C LYS A 32 -8.06 -25.78 18.51
N GLU A 33 -9.30 -26.16 18.26
CA GLU A 33 -10.38 -25.19 17.97
C GLU A 33 -10.65 -24.27 19.17
N CYS A 34 -10.63 -24.81 20.40
CA CYS A 34 -10.76 -23.98 21.61
C CYS A 34 -9.63 -22.95 21.72
N LEU A 35 -8.38 -23.35 21.46
CA LEU A 35 -7.23 -22.42 21.48
C LEU A 35 -7.33 -21.36 20.37
N ILE A 36 -7.82 -21.74 19.19
CA ILE A 36 -8.08 -20.79 18.09
C ILE A 36 -9.13 -19.78 18.52
N PHE A 37 -10.24 -20.24 19.12
CA PHE A 37 -11.28 -19.37 19.64
C PHE A 37 -10.74 -18.39 20.69
N CYS A 38 -10.06 -18.89 21.73
CA CYS A 38 -9.46 -18.06 22.78
C CYS A 38 -8.45 -17.04 22.21
N SER A 39 -7.67 -17.43 21.19
CA SER A 39 -6.67 -16.54 20.57
C SER A 39 -7.26 -15.28 19.94
N ARG A 40 -8.54 -15.31 19.52
CA ARG A 40 -9.24 -14.14 18.97
C ARG A 40 -9.60 -13.09 20.02
N TYR A 41 -9.69 -13.49 21.29
CA TYR A 41 -10.08 -12.61 22.39
C TYR A 41 -8.89 -12.25 23.31
N LEU A 42 -7.81 -13.02 23.26
CA LEU A 42 -6.57 -12.78 24.01
C LEU A 42 -5.50 -12.04 23.18
N SER A 43 -5.88 -11.49 22.02
CA SER A 43 -4.96 -10.86 21.07
C SER A 43 -4.23 -9.62 21.60
N ASP A 44 -4.73 -9.01 22.68
CA ASP A 44 -4.10 -7.84 23.32
C ASP A 44 -2.80 -8.18 24.07
N ASN A 45 -2.58 -9.44 24.44
CA ASN A 45 -1.47 -9.84 25.32
C ASN A 45 -0.31 -10.54 24.60
N GLY A 46 -0.28 -10.55 23.26
CA GLY A 46 0.88 -11.00 22.48
C GLY A 46 0.57 -11.64 21.12
N ASP A 47 1.64 -11.94 20.38
CA ASP A 47 1.57 -12.54 19.04
C ASP A 47 1.05 -13.98 19.06
N THR A 48 -0.16 -14.21 18.54
CA THR A 48 -0.71 -15.57 18.34
C THR A 48 -0.20 -16.19 17.04
N ARG A 49 -0.47 -17.49 16.77
CA ARG A 49 -0.13 -18.10 15.47
C ARG A 49 -0.76 -17.35 14.27
N PHE A 50 -1.89 -16.68 14.49
CA PHE A 50 -2.65 -15.95 13.46
C PHE A 50 -2.24 -14.48 13.35
N THR A 51 -1.81 -13.89 14.47
CA THR A 51 -1.38 -12.48 14.54
C THR A 51 0.11 -12.31 14.26
N ARG A 52 0.92 -13.32 14.61
CA ARG A 52 2.36 -13.25 14.45
C ARG A 52 2.72 -13.00 13.00
N SER A 53 3.69 -12.13 12.83
CA SER A 53 4.21 -11.86 11.51
C SER A 53 4.81 -13.13 10.87
N SER A 54 4.70 -13.23 9.54
CA SER A 54 5.20 -14.39 8.79
C SER A 54 6.67 -14.67 9.15
N ARG A 55 7.09 -15.94 9.10
CA ARG A 55 8.51 -16.32 9.33
C ARG A 55 9.49 -15.63 8.37
N ASN A 56 8.98 -15.15 7.22
CA ASN A 56 9.74 -14.38 6.24
C ASN A 56 9.40 -12.89 6.29
N HIS A 57 8.88 -12.38 7.41
CA HIS A 57 8.64 -10.96 7.55
C HIS A 57 9.97 -10.25 7.71
N GLU A 58 10.43 -9.59 6.65
CA GLU A 58 11.71 -8.89 6.58
C GLU A 58 11.73 -7.57 7.38
N GLY A 59 11.02 -7.51 8.51
CA GLY A 59 11.10 -6.38 9.44
C GLY A 59 10.82 -5.03 8.78
N PHE A 60 9.86 -4.95 7.86
CA PHE A 60 9.44 -3.68 7.28
C PHE A 60 8.69 -2.87 8.34
N VAL A 61 9.44 -2.14 9.15
CA VAL A 61 8.93 -1.09 10.03
C VAL A 61 8.90 0.17 9.19
N THR A 62 7.72 0.50 8.70
CA THR A 62 7.47 1.87 8.23
C THR A 62 7.55 2.75 9.46
N GLY A 63 8.45 3.74 9.42
CA GLY A 63 8.46 4.79 10.44
C GLY A 63 7.04 5.31 10.63
N GLU A 64 6.70 5.66 11.87
CA GLU A 64 5.37 6.02 12.41
C GLU A 64 4.64 7.17 11.69
N ASN A 65 5.11 7.59 10.52
CA ASN A 65 4.67 8.72 9.72
C ASN A 65 4.26 8.30 8.30
N SER A 66 3.54 7.18 8.12
CA SER A 66 2.78 7.00 6.88
C SER A 66 1.68 8.05 6.86
N ALA A 67 1.96 9.21 6.27
CA ALA A 67 1.00 10.30 6.16
C ALA A 67 -0.35 9.76 5.64
N ASP A 68 -1.46 10.23 6.22
CA ASP A 68 -2.84 9.84 5.85
C ASP A 68 -3.10 9.90 4.33
N LEU A 69 -2.32 10.72 3.61
CA LEU A 69 -2.41 10.90 2.17
C LEU A 69 -1.94 9.69 1.34
N PHE A 70 -0.94 8.95 1.83
CA PHE A 70 -0.30 7.84 1.10
C PHE A 70 -0.25 6.60 1.99
N PRO A 71 -1.41 5.94 2.19
CA PRO A 71 -1.45 4.72 2.98
C PRO A 71 -0.57 3.66 2.32
N ILE A 72 0.21 2.97 3.15
CA ILE A 72 1.11 1.91 2.67
C ILE A 72 0.27 0.63 2.53
N LEU A 73 -0.14 0.34 1.31
CA LEU A 73 -1.07 -0.76 0.99
C LEU A 73 -0.42 -2.16 0.95
N GLY A 74 0.87 -2.26 1.25
CA GLY A 74 1.60 -3.51 1.06
C GLY A 74 3.03 -3.46 1.56
N ARG A 75 3.83 -4.46 1.18
CA ARG A 75 5.25 -4.51 1.54
C ARG A 75 6.14 -4.81 0.33
N PRO A 76 7.32 -4.18 0.25
CA PRO A 76 8.30 -4.53 -0.76
C PRO A 76 8.89 -5.93 -0.52
N LEU A 77 9.29 -6.59 -1.60
CA LEU A 77 9.96 -7.89 -1.61
C LEU A 77 11.42 -7.74 -2.07
N GLY A 78 12.29 -8.59 -1.55
CA GLY A 78 13.71 -8.59 -1.89
C GLY A 78 14.46 -7.39 -1.33
N ALA A 79 13.95 -6.81 -0.23
CA ALA A 79 14.70 -5.81 0.50
C ALA A 79 15.91 -6.49 1.16
N LYS A 80 17.06 -5.82 1.21
CA LYS A 80 18.19 -6.35 2.00
C LYS A 80 17.77 -6.39 3.48
N LYS A 81 18.49 -7.14 4.32
CA LYS A 81 18.23 -7.34 5.78
C LYS A 81 17.86 -6.08 6.61
N ASN A 82 18.05 -4.88 6.06
CA ASN A 82 17.75 -3.60 6.69
C ASN A 82 16.53 -2.88 6.05
N GLY A 83 15.71 -3.57 5.27
CA GLY A 83 14.53 -2.98 4.59
C GLY A 83 14.84 -2.02 3.44
N LYS A 84 16.11 -1.84 3.08
CA LYS A 84 16.54 -0.85 2.07
C LYS A 84 16.51 -1.46 0.66
N GLY A 85 15.77 -0.81 -0.23
CA GLY A 85 15.77 -1.09 -1.67
C GLY A 85 17.04 -0.60 -2.37
N LYS A 86 17.19 -0.95 -3.64
CA LYS A 86 18.27 -0.39 -4.49
C LYS A 86 17.90 1.03 -4.88
N LEU A 87 18.80 1.98 -4.61
CA LEU A 87 18.61 3.36 -5.06
C LEU A 87 18.68 3.43 -6.58
N ILE A 88 17.69 4.12 -7.16
CA ILE A 88 17.61 4.41 -8.57
C ILE A 88 17.33 5.89 -8.76
N GLU A 89 17.89 6.46 -9.81
CA GLU A 89 17.54 7.79 -10.29
C GLU A 89 16.38 7.66 -11.28
N LEU A 90 15.38 8.52 -11.14
CA LEU A 90 14.22 8.58 -12.00
C LEU A 90 14.43 9.62 -13.09
N ASN A 91 14.16 9.25 -14.33
CA ASN A 91 14.17 10.19 -15.45
C ASN A 91 12.98 11.16 -15.36
N ASP A 92 13.12 12.34 -15.94
CA ASP A 92 12.10 13.41 -15.94
C ASP A 92 10.74 12.95 -16.46
N GLU A 93 10.72 12.06 -17.46
CA GLU A 93 9.47 11.51 -17.99
C GLU A 93 8.72 10.70 -16.94
N VAL A 94 9.43 9.84 -16.19
CA VAL A 94 8.85 9.03 -15.11
C VAL A 94 8.39 9.91 -13.97
N LEU A 95 9.19 10.93 -13.60
CA LEU A 95 8.81 11.90 -12.57
C LEU A 95 7.53 12.67 -12.95
N THR A 96 7.43 13.10 -14.20
CA THR A 96 6.25 13.80 -14.73
C THR A 96 5.01 12.90 -14.68
N GLN A 97 5.15 11.63 -15.09
CA GLN A 97 4.07 10.66 -15.04
C GLN A 97 3.63 10.36 -13.60
N ALA A 98 4.58 10.11 -12.69
CA ALA A 98 4.31 9.83 -11.28
C ALA A 98 3.60 11.00 -10.61
N ARG A 99 4.09 12.22 -10.85
CA ARG A 99 3.49 13.44 -10.31
C ARG A 99 2.07 13.67 -10.79
N ARG A 100 1.83 13.50 -12.08
CA ARG A 100 0.47 13.55 -12.67
C ARG A 100 -0.44 12.53 -12.00
N TYR A 101 0.03 11.30 -11.87
CA TYR A 101 -0.75 10.22 -11.27
C TYR A 101 -1.16 10.55 -9.84
N VAL A 102 -0.22 11.05 -9.02
CA VAL A 102 -0.49 11.46 -7.64
C VAL A 102 -1.52 12.57 -7.58
N ILE A 103 -1.37 13.65 -8.36
CA ILE A 103 -2.32 14.78 -8.34
C ILE A 103 -3.75 14.33 -8.68
N ILE A 104 -3.90 13.48 -9.70
CA ILE A 104 -5.22 13.00 -10.14
C ILE A 104 -5.87 12.06 -9.10
N ASN A 105 -5.10 11.12 -8.53
CA ASN A 105 -5.65 10.10 -7.63
C ASN A 105 -5.76 10.56 -6.17
N CYS A 106 -5.08 11.64 -5.78
CA CYS A 106 -5.21 12.21 -4.44
C CYS A 106 -6.39 13.18 -4.29
N GLN A 107 -7.14 13.46 -5.38
CA GLN A 107 -8.29 14.38 -5.34
C GLN A 107 -9.34 13.95 -4.32
N ASP A 108 -9.66 12.65 -4.27
CA ASP A 108 -10.73 12.13 -3.41
C ASP A 108 -10.35 12.13 -1.93
N ASN A 109 -9.06 12.04 -1.63
CA ASN A 109 -8.53 11.98 -0.27
C ASN A 109 -8.14 13.37 0.28
N LEU A 110 -8.09 14.41 -0.56
CA LEU A 110 -7.68 15.75 -0.16
C LEU A 110 -8.66 16.81 -0.67
N SER A 111 -9.62 17.20 0.17
CA SER A 111 -10.63 18.23 -0.14
C SER A 111 -10.03 19.58 -0.57
N GLU A 112 -8.84 19.94 -0.04
CA GLU A 112 -8.15 21.15 -0.48
C GLU A 112 -7.68 21.06 -1.94
N LEU A 113 -7.32 19.87 -2.43
CA LEU A 113 -6.83 19.67 -3.79
C LEU A 113 -7.98 19.64 -4.81
N SER A 114 -9.16 19.16 -4.42
CA SER A 114 -10.32 19.11 -5.31
C SER A 114 -10.72 20.50 -5.81
N ALA A 115 -10.68 21.52 -4.95
CA ALA A 115 -10.92 22.90 -5.34
C ALA A 115 -9.97 23.42 -6.43
N TYR A 116 -8.67 23.06 -6.34
CA TYR A 116 -7.70 23.42 -7.37
C TYR A 116 -7.93 22.66 -8.69
N ILE A 117 -8.30 21.38 -8.61
CA ILE A 117 -8.57 20.57 -9.80
C ILE A 117 -9.84 21.07 -10.51
N ASP A 118 -10.88 21.45 -9.77
CA ASP A 118 -12.09 22.06 -10.32
C ASP A 118 -11.80 23.42 -10.98
N GLU A 119 -11.00 24.27 -10.33
CA GLU A 119 -10.54 25.54 -10.91
C GLU A 119 -9.78 25.30 -12.23
N PHE A 120 -8.89 24.29 -12.26
CA PHE A 120 -8.19 23.89 -13.47
C PHE A 120 -9.15 23.46 -14.58
N HIS A 121 -10.11 22.57 -14.29
CA HIS A 121 -11.11 22.14 -15.27
C HIS A 121 -11.94 23.32 -15.83
N GLN A 122 -12.33 24.26 -14.98
CA GLN A 122 -13.04 25.48 -15.41
C GLN A 122 -12.16 26.38 -16.30
N SER A 123 -10.86 26.50 -16.01
CA SER A 123 -9.93 27.27 -16.84
C SER A 123 -9.73 26.66 -18.22
N GLN A 124 -9.82 25.33 -18.33
CA GLN A 124 -9.63 24.58 -19.57
C GLN A 124 -10.87 24.57 -20.46
N THR A 125 -12.06 24.43 -19.88
CA THR A 125 -13.34 24.49 -20.62
C THR A 125 -13.53 25.83 -21.35
N ARG A 126 -13.03 26.92 -20.76
CA ARG A 126 -13.04 28.26 -21.36
C ARG A 126 -12.07 28.42 -22.54
N LYS A 127 -11.01 27.61 -22.62
CA LYS A 127 -9.89 27.84 -23.55
C LYS A 127 -9.92 27.02 -24.86
N ARG A 128 -10.62 25.87 -24.96
CA ARG A 128 -10.45 24.97 -26.14
C ARG A 128 -11.70 24.20 -26.64
N LYS A 129 -12.09 24.45 -27.91
CA LYS A 129 -12.92 23.54 -28.74
C LYS A 129 -11.99 22.56 -29.51
N GLY A 130 -12.14 21.24 -29.37
CA GLY A 130 -11.23 20.22 -29.95
C GLY A 130 -11.71 18.77 -29.80
N ARG A 131 -10.95 17.73 -30.23
CA ARG A 131 -11.35 16.30 -30.10
C ARG A 131 -10.88 15.67 -28.78
N ASN A 132 -11.67 14.73 -28.23
CA ASN A 132 -11.57 14.19 -26.85
C ASN A 132 -10.23 13.53 -26.46
N TRP A 133 -9.61 12.71 -27.30
CA TRP A 133 -8.41 11.95 -26.88
C TRP A 133 -7.13 12.82 -26.78
N ALA A 134 -6.97 13.80 -27.67
CA ALA A 134 -5.86 14.74 -27.61
C ALA A 134 -6.03 15.73 -26.44
N ARG A 135 -7.28 15.97 -26.00
CA ARG A 135 -7.61 16.77 -24.81
C ARG A 135 -7.07 16.11 -23.54
N GLU A 136 -7.31 14.82 -23.35
CA GLU A 136 -7.01 14.11 -22.10
C GLU A 136 -5.49 13.94 -21.86
N LYS A 137 -4.70 13.75 -22.94
CA LYS A 137 -3.23 13.72 -22.85
C LYS A 137 -2.64 15.10 -22.55
N SER A 138 -3.16 16.16 -23.18
CA SER A 138 -2.68 17.54 -22.98
C SER A 138 -3.11 18.11 -21.64
N GLN A 139 -4.35 17.89 -21.20
CA GLN A 139 -4.90 18.38 -19.94
C GLN A 139 -4.06 17.95 -18.73
N ALA A 140 -3.50 16.76 -18.78
CA ALA A 140 -2.79 16.23 -17.64
C ALA A 140 -1.28 16.48 -17.66
N GLN A 141 -0.73 17.01 -18.76
CA GLN A 141 0.55 17.73 -18.73
C GLN A 141 0.33 19.17 -18.25
N ASP A 142 -0.77 19.79 -18.70
CA ASP A 142 -1.15 21.16 -18.32
C ASP A 142 -1.44 21.28 -16.82
N ILE A 143 -2.02 20.26 -16.17
CA ILE A 143 -2.40 20.34 -14.74
C ILE A 143 -1.18 20.50 -13.82
N VAL A 144 -0.06 19.85 -14.14
CA VAL A 144 1.16 19.90 -13.33
C VAL A 144 1.74 21.30 -13.34
N GLN A 145 1.97 21.85 -14.53
CA GLN A 145 2.50 23.21 -14.72
C GLN A 145 1.54 24.29 -14.21
N TRP A 146 0.23 24.07 -14.40
CA TRP A 146 -0.79 24.97 -13.90
C TRP A 146 -0.79 25.03 -12.38
N LEU A 147 -0.73 23.87 -11.70
CA LEU A 147 -0.72 23.80 -10.25
C LEU A 147 0.52 24.49 -9.67
N GLU A 148 1.71 24.28 -10.25
CA GLU A 148 2.93 25.00 -9.85
C GLU A 148 2.76 26.51 -9.92
N SER A 149 2.33 26.98 -11.09
CA SER A 149 2.15 28.41 -11.35
C SER A 149 1.09 29.00 -10.42
N ARG A 150 0.01 28.27 -10.15
CA ARG A 150 -1.07 28.71 -9.30
C ARG A 150 -0.65 28.78 -7.83
N VAL A 151 0.11 27.80 -7.35
CA VAL A 151 0.62 27.74 -5.98
C VAL A 151 1.69 28.79 -5.71
N GLN A 152 2.55 29.10 -6.68
CA GLN A 152 3.55 30.18 -6.56
C GLN A 152 2.91 31.57 -6.40
N ASN A 153 1.75 31.79 -7.02
CA ASN A 153 1.04 33.05 -6.98
C ASN A 153 0.11 33.22 -5.77
N ASP A 154 -0.09 32.16 -4.99
CA ASP A 154 -1.02 32.16 -3.87
C ASP A 154 -0.27 32.21 -2.53
N LYS A 155 -0.65 33.16 -1.69
CA LYS A 155 0.02 33.42 -0.40
C LYS A 155 -0.46 32.47 0.70
N HIS A 156 -1.67 31.91 0.57
CA HIS A 156 -2.31 31.10 1.61
C HIS A 156 -2.52 29.66 1.13
N VAL A 157 -1.43 29.00 0.75
CA VAL A 157 -1.44 27.59 0.34
C VAL A 157 -0.98 26.69 1.47
N SER A 158 -1.78 25.65 1.73
CA SER A 158 -1.44 24.55 2.64
C SER A 158 -0.11 23.89 2.29
N MET A 159 0.62 23.43 3.31
CA MET A 159 1.92 22.80 3.12
C MET A 159 1.83 21.54 2.24
N ILE A 160 0.73 20.80 2.34
CA ILE A 160 0.50 19.58 1.55
C ILE A 160 0.39 19.91 0.07
N ILE A 161 -0.39 20.94 -0.30
CA ILE A 161 -0.52 21.40 -1.69
C ILE A 161 0.82 21.92 -2.23
N LYS A 162 1.62 22.62 -1.42
CA LYS A 162 2.99 23.04 -1.79
C LYS A 162 3.89 21.84 -2.09
N HIS A 163 3.84 20.80 -1.27
CA HIS A 163 4.62 19.57 -1.52
C HIS A 163 4.17 18.83 -2.77
N LEU A 164 2.86 18.68 -3.00
CA LEU A 164 2.32 18.08 -4.22
C LEU A 164 2.72 18.89 -5.47
N ALA A 165 2.72 20.21 -5.37
CA ALA A 165 3.18 21.11 -6.42
C ALA A 165 4.72 21.16 -6.55
N SER A 166 5.51 20.63 -5.63
CA SER A 166 6.97 20.54 -5.80
C SER A 166 7.39 19.23 -6.48
N GLY A 167 6.54 18.19 -6.38
CA GLY A 167 6.79 16.90 -6.99
C GLY A 167 7.66 15.96 -6.15
N PRO A 168 7.81 14.69 -6.59
CA PRO A 168 8.57 13.67 -5.89
C PRO A 168 10.09 13.87 -6.03
N ASN A 169 10.85 13.20 -5.15
CA ASN A 169 12.31 13.18 -5.22
C ASN A 169 12.81 12.45 -6.48
N TYR A 170 13.92 12.91 -7.06
CA TYR A 170 14.58 12.31 -8.22
C TYR A 170 15.23 10.96 -7.89
N VAL A 171 15.55 10.70 -6.62
CA VAL A 171 16.04 9.40 -6.14
C VAL A 171 14.90 8.60 -5.52
N ALA A 172 14.72 7.36 -5.97
CA ALA A 172 13.75 6.41 -5.45
C ALA A 172 14.40 5.09 -5.02
N GLN A 173 13.67 4.30 -4.23
CA GLN A 173 14.05 2.93 -3.90
C GLN A 173 13.30 1.95 -4.80
N SER A 174 14.05 1.10 -5.48
CA SER A 174 13.54 -0.04 -6.25
C SER A 174 13.63 -1.33 -5.44
N PHE A 175 12.63 -2.18 -5.62
CA PHE A 175 12.51 -3.49 -4.99
C PHE A 175 12.21 -4.54 -6.06
N SER A 176 12.50 -5.82 -5.80
CA SER A 176 12.29 -6.88 -6.79
C SER A 176 10.81 -7.25 -6.97
N GLY A 177 9.97 -6.84 -6.03
CA GLY A 177 8.52 -7.01 -6.08
C GLY A 177 7.85 -6.22 -4.97
N TYR A 178 6.52 -6.21 -5.01
CA TYR A 178 5.69 -5.58 -3.98
C TYR A 178 4.45 -6.44 -3.75
N LEU A 179 4.21 -6.82 -2.51
CA LEU A 179 3.06 -7.65 -2.13
C LEU A 179 1.94 -6.73 -1.64
N ILE A 180 0.82 -6.74 -2.35
CA ILE A 180 -0.40 -6.02 -1.98
C ILE A 180 -1.44 -7.06 -1.58
N ASN A 181 -2.12 -6.86 -0.45
CA ASN A 181 -3.26 -7.67 0.00
C ASN A 181 -3.03 -9.18 0.27
N GLY A 182 -1.78 -9.60 0.57
CA GLY A 182 -1.50 -10.92 1.16
C GLY A 182 -1.57 -12.10 0.19
#